data_AF-V9DDE3-F1
#
_entry.id   AF-V9DDE3-F1
#
_cell.length_a   1.000
_cell.length_b   1.000
_cell.length_c   1.000
_cell.angle_alpha   90.00
_cell.angle_beta   90.00
_cell.angle_gamma   90.00
#
_symmetry.space_group_name_H-M   'P 1'
#
loop_
_entity.id
_entity.type
_entity.pdbx_description
1 polymer ?
#
loop_
_entity_poly.entity_id
_entity_poly.type
_entity_poly.pdbx_seq_one_letter_code
_entity_poly.pdbx_strand_id
1 'polypeptide(L)'
;MGMSTWVSAGERPTSNELATISYWRSVEDIHNFALSPVHREAWNWWNETVSKHKHVGIMHEVFALPERQGWEGIYINYQPTGLGMTTKAVESPEKGGQKLWINPIVDASRGVYRSSRGRMNRGDPEGKSNDSVIAKHPYTSAVLMQ
;
A
#
# COMPACT_ATOMS: atom_id res chain seq x y z
N MET A 1 -5.02 -5.93 1.92
CA MET A 1 -5.45 -4.79 1.07
C MET A 1 -5.80 -3.64 2.00
N GLY A 2 -5.86 -2.41 1.49
CA GLY A 2 -6.22 -1.25 2.31
C GLY A 2 -6.46 -0.03 1.45
N MET A 3 -7.09 0.98 2.04
CA MET A 3 -7.46 2.21 1.34
C MET A 3 -7.37 3.39 2.30
N SER A 4 -7.01 4.56 1.79
CA SER A 4 -7.03 5.82 2.54
C SER A 4 -7.54 6.94 1.64
N THR A 5 -8.25 7.89 2.22
CA THR A 5 -8.87 9.01 1.51
C THR A 5 -8.26 10.32 1.99
N TRP A 6 -8.09 11.25 1.04
CA TRP A 6 -7.55 12.58 1.25
C TRP A 6 -8.47 13.61 0.62
N VAL A 7 -8.45 14.83 1.17
CA VAL A 7 -9.08 16.00 0.58
C VAL A 7 -7.95 16.97 0.21
N SER A 8 -7.96 17.45 -1.03
CA SER A 8 -7.05 18.52 -1.44
C SER A 8 -7.35 19.78 -0.64
N ALA A 9 -6.32 20.30 0.03
CA ALA A 9 -6.45 21.50 0.85
C ALA A 9 -5.93 22.75 0.14
N GLY A 10 -4.90 22.63 -0.71
CA GLY A 10 -4.12 23.79 -1.18
C GLY A 10 -3.75 23.78 -2.66
N GLU A 11 -4.05 22.73 -3.41
CA GLU A 11 -3.67 22.61 -4.82
C GLU A 11 -4.48 23.57 -5.70
N ARG A 12 -5.72 23.87 -5.30
CA ARG A 12 -6.61 24.84 -5.97
C ARG A 12 -7.42 25.63 -4.94
N PRO A 13 -7.82 26.89 -5.24
CA PRO A 13 -8.65 27.70 -4.33
C PRO A 13 -10.00 27.07 -3.94
N THR A 14 -10.50 26.12 -4.73
CA THR A 14 -11.78 25.46 -4.50
C THR A 14 -11.70 24.29 -3.52
N SER A 15 -10.51 23.74 -3.25
CA SER A 15 -10.25 22.63 -2.31
C SER A 15 -11.28 21.49 -2.39
N ASN A 16 -11.75 21.17 -3.60
CA ASN A 16 -12.87 20.27 -3.87
C ASN A 16 -12.46 18.97 -4.57
N GLU A 17 -11.20 18.57 -4.41
CA GLU A 17 -10.67 17.31 -4.94
C GLU A 17 -10.58 16.27 -3.82
N LEU A 18 -11.12 15.08 -4.10
CA LEU A 18 -11.04 13.92 -3.23
C LEU A 18 -10.10 12.90 -3.88
N ALA A 19 -9.07 12.49 -3.16
CA ALA A 19 -8.15 11.46 -3.61
C ALA A 19 -8.32 10.20 -2.76
N THR A 20 -8.30 9.04 -3.42
CA THR A 20 -8.31 7.75 -2.74
C THR A 20 -7.09 6.96 -3.17
N ILE A 21 -6.29 6.53 -2.19
CA ILE A 21 -5.12 5.67 -2.41
C ILE A 21 -5.51 4.27 -1.98
N SER A 22 -5.56 3.35 -2.93
CA SER A 22 -5.90 1.94 -2.71
C SER A 22 -4.70 1.03 -2.96
N TYR A 23 -4.50 0.05 -2.09
CA TYR A 23 -3.39 -0.91 -2.18
C TYR A 23 -3.87 -2.30 -2.55
N TRP A 24 -3.35 -2.79 -3.66
CA TRP A 24 -3.69 -4.05 -4.28
C TRP A 24 -2.54 -5.05 -4.15
N ARG A 25 -2.88 -6.34 -4.08
CA ARG A 25 -1.86 -7.41 -3.94
C ARG A 25 -1.15 -7.71 -5.26
N SER A 26 -1.81 -7.44 -6.39
CA SER A 26 -1.27 -7.65 -7.73
C SER A 26 -1.93 -6.71 -8.73
N VAL A 27 -1.29 -6.55 -9.89
CA VAL A 27 -1.87 -5.84 -11.05
C VAL A 27 -3.10 -6.58 -11.58
N GLU A 28 -3.11 -7.91 -11.49
CA GLU A 28 -4.25 -8.73 -11.90
C GLU A 28 -5.48 -8.46 -11.03
N ASP A 29 -5.32 -8.33 -9.70
CA ASP A 29 -6.43 -8.05 -8.78
C ASP A 29 -7.09 -6.69 -9.08
N ILE A 30 -6.31 -5.64 -9.38
CA ILE A 30 -6.87 -4.33 -9.74
C ILE A 30 -7.53 -4.35 -11.13
N HIS A 31 -7.00 -5.11 -12.09
CA HIS A 31 -7.64 -5.28 -13.39
C HIS A 31 -8.97 -6.04 -13.27
N ASN A 32 -9.01 -7.11 -12.48
CA ASN A 32 -10.23 -7.85 -12.20
C ASN A 32 -11.30 -6.95 -11.56
N PHE A 33 -10.91 -6.07 -10.64
CA PHE A 33 -11.82 -5.07 -10.09
C PHE A 33 -12.28 -4.06 -11.14
N ALA A 34 -11.38 -3.51 -11.95
CA ALA A 34 -11.72 -2.53 -12.99
C ALA A 34 -12.69 -3.09 -14.05
N LEU A 35 -12.64 -4.40 -14.29
CA LEU A 35 -13.52 -5.12 -15.21
C LEU A 35 -14.77 -5.72 -14.52
N SER A 36 -14.87 -5.62 -13.19
CA SER A 36 -16.01 -6.14 -12.44
C SER A 36 -17.31 -5.37 -12.74
N PRO A 37 -18.49 -5.99 -12.53
CA PRO A 37 -19.77 -5.33 -12.81
C PRO A 37 -19.94 -3.98 -12.12
N VAL A 38 -19.55 -3.87 -10.85
CA VAL A 38 -19.71 -2.63 -10.07
C VAL A 38 -18.89 -1.47 -10.64
N HIS A 39 -17.64 -1.73 -11.06
CA HIS A 39 -16.81 -0.69 -11.64
C HIS A 39 -17.26 -0.36 -13.07
N ARG A 40 -17.64 -1.37 -13.86
CA ARG A 40 -18.14 -1.20 -15.23
C ARG A 40 -19.45 -0.41 -15.28
N GLU A 41 -20.35 -0.62 -14.33
CA GLU A 41 -21.59 0.14 -14.20
C GLU A 41 -21.30 1.63 -14.00
N ALA A 42 -20.44 1.97 -13.02
CA ALA A 42 -20.04 3.36 -12.79
C ALA A 42 -19.31 3.97 -14.00
N TRP A 43 -18.45 3.19 -14.67
CA TRP A 43 -17.74 3.64 -15.86
C TRP A 43 -18.67 3.91 -17.06
N ASN A 44 -19.66 3.04 -17.27
CA ASN A 44 -20.66 3.24 -18.33
C ASN A 44 -21.50 4.49 -18.03
N TRP A 45 -22.01 4.63 -16.80
CA TRP A 45 -22.74 5.81 -16.36
C TRP A 45 -21.94 7.11 -16.56
N TRP A 46 -20.64 7.09 -16.21
CA TRP A 46 -19.77 8.24 -16.42
C TRP A 46 -19.70 8.62 -17.90
N ASN A 47 -19.41 7.66 -18.78
CA ASN A 47 -19.29 7.93 -20.22
C ASN A 47 -20.61 8.40 -20.84
N GLU A 48 -21.75 7.87 -20.40
CA GLU A 48 -23.07 8.27 -20.88
C GLU A 48 -23.48 9.67 -20.41
N THR A 49 -22.97 10.11 -19.25
CA THR A 49 -23.40 11.35 -18.61
C THR A 49 -22.35 12.46 -18.58
N VAL A 50 -21.11 12.22 -18.99
CA VAL A 50 -19.99 13.17 -18.91
C VAL A 50 -20.29 14.54 -19.52
N SER A 51 -21.06 14.58 -20.61
CA SER A 51 -21.47 15.83 -21.27
C SER A 51 -22.34 16.74 -20.38
N LYS A 52 -22.99 16.17 -19.35
CA LYS A 52 -23.80 16.87 -18.36
C LYS A 52 -22.95 17.42 -17.20
N HIS A 53 -21.72 16.95 -17.03
CA HIS A 53 -20.87 17.22 -15.87
C HIS A 53 -19.69 18.15 -16.20
N LYS A 54 -19.98 19.39 -16.60
CA LYS A 54 -18.96 20.36 -17.10
C LYS A 54 -17.87 20.77 -16.09
N HIS A 55 -18.07 20.49 -14.80
CA HIS A 55 -17.21 20.94 -13.70
C HIS A 55 -16.63 19.78 -12.89
N VAL A 56 -16.86 18.53 -13.30
CA VAL A 56 -16.37 17.33 -12.61
C VAL A 56 -15.29 16.68 -13.47
N GLY A 57 -14.17 16.35 -12.85
CA GLY A 57 -13.11 15.54 -13.44
C GLY A 57 -12.86 14.29 -12.61
N ILE A 58 -12.39 13.23 -13.28
CA ILE A 58 -11.87 12.03 -12.62
C ILE A 58 -10.48 11.74 -13.19
N MET A 59 -9.58 11.24 -12.35
CA MET A 59 -8.25 10.78 -12.76
C MET A 59 -7.87 9.56 -11.93
N HIS A 60 -6.90 8.78 -12.43
CA HIS A 60 -6.17 7.82 -11.62
C HIS A 60 -4.73 7.73 -12.10
N GLU A 61 -3.85 7.33 -11.20
CA GLU A 61 -2.49 6.90 -11.50
C GLU A 61 -2.27 5.53 -10.86
N VAL A 62 -1.72 4.58 -11.61
CA VAL A 62 -1.47 3.22 -11.15
C VAL A 62 0.02 2.93 -11.19
N PHE A 63 0.60 2.64 -10.02
CA PHE A 63 2.00 2.29 -9.87
C PHE A 63 2.14 0.80 -9.60
N ALA A 64 2.71 0.07 -10.56
CA ALA A 64 3.11 -1.32 -10.36
C ALA A 64 4.55 -1.35 -9.83
N LEU A 65 4.70 -1.67 -8.54
CA LEU A 65 6.02 -1.74 -7.91
C LEU A 65 6.66 -3.11 -8.14
N PRO A 66 7.98 -3.18 -8.38
CA PRO A 66 8.67 -4.45 -8.54
C PRO A 66 8.61 -5.27 -7.24
N GLU A 67 8.48 -6.59 -7.39
CA GLU A 67 8.39 -7.47 -6.24
C GLU A 67 9.62 -7.35 -5.34
N ARG A 68 9.36 -7.17 -4.05
CA ARG A 68 10.36 -7.16 -2.98
C ARG A 68 11.44 -6.10 -3.13
N GLN A 69 11.35 -5.11 -4.01
CA GLN A 69 12.41 -4.09 -4.14
C GLN A 69 11.86 -2.71 -4.48
N GLY A 70 12.62 -1.67 -4.12
CA GLY A 70 12.46 -0.34 -4.73
C GLY A 70 11.43 0.60 -4.11
N TRP A 71 10.86 0.27 -2.95
CA TRP A 71 9.96 1.16 -2.22
C TRP A 71 10.16 1.07 -0.70
N GLU A 72 9.86 2.15 0.03
CA GLU A 72 9.84 2.18 1.49
C GLU A 72 8.69 3.07 2.00
N GLY A 73 8.26 2.83 3.23
CA GLY A 73 7.38 3.71 3.98
C GLY A 73 7.86 3.78 5.43
N ILE A 74 7.86 4.97 6.01
CA ILE A 74 8.30 5.23 7.39
C ILE A 74 7.20 5.99 8.10
N TYR A 75 6.84 5.52 9.29
CA TYR A 75 5.80 6.10 10.13
C TYR A 75 6.42 6.44 11.48
N ILE A 76 6.42 7.73 11.86
CA ILE A 76 6.96 8.22 13.13
C ILE A 76 5.91 9.12 13.74
N ASN A 77 5.35 8.73 14.90
CA ASN A 77 4.24 9.44 15.55
C ASN A 77 3.10 9.78 14.56
N TYR A 78 2.76 8.81 13.73
CA TYR A 78 1.81 8.98 12.64
C TYR A 78 0.70 7.96 12.81
N GLN A 79 -0.55 8.41 12.73
CA GLN A 79 -1.69 7.51 12.76
C GLN A 79 -1.60 6.52 11.60
N PRO A 80 -1.97 5.25 11.80
CA PRO A 80 -1.99 4.29 10.70
C PRO A 80 -2.85 4.84 9.54
N THR A 81 -2.21 5.09 8.40
CA THR A 81 -2.83 5.33 7.09
C THR A 81 -1.97 4.70 6.01
N GLY A 82 -2.42 4.74 4.76
CA GLY A 82 -1.62 4.25 3.64
C GLY A 82 -1.34 2.75 3.75
N LEU A 83 -0.10 2.34 3.44
CA LEU A 83 0.35 0.96 3.61
C LEU A 83 0.33 0.50 5.08
N GLY A 84 0.50 1.44 6.02
CA GLY A 84 0.44 1.19 7.45
C GLY A 84 -0.94 0.77 7.96
N MET A 85 -2.00 0.91 7.16
CA MET A 85 -3.35 0.40 7.47
C MET A 85 -3.71 -0.90 6.76
N THR A 86 -2.83 -1.41 5.91
CA THR A 86 -3.12 -2.65 5.20
C THR A 86 -2.99 -3.85 6.13
N THR A 87 -3.74 -4.90 5.82
CA THR A 87 -3.62 -6.19 6.51
C THR A 87 -3.17 -7.29 5.56
N LYS A 88 -2.44 -8.25 6.12
CA LYS A 88 -1.99 -9.46 5.44
C LYS A 88 -2.29 -10.69 6.30
N ALA A 89 -2.80 -11.74 5.67
CA ALA A 89 -2.91 -13.04 6.31
C ALA A 89 -1.53 -13.72 6.32
N VAL A 90 -1.14 -14.22 7.49
CA VAL A 90 0.04 -15.07 7.69
C VAL A 90 -0.38 -16.36 8.37
N GLU A 91 0.26 -17.45 7.99
CA GLU A 91 0.06 -18.73 8.66
C GLU A 91 0.95 -18.79 9.90
N SER A 92 0.37 -19.14 11.04
CA SER A 92 1.14 -19.35 12.27
C SER A 92 1.58 -20.81 12.36
N PRO A 93 2.90 -21.10 12.30
CA PRO A 93 3.40 -22.45 12.51
C PRO A 93 3.08 -22.95 13.92
N GLU A 94 3.12 -22.05 14.91
CA GLU A 94 2.89 -22.34 16.33
C GLU A 94 1.42 -22.65 16.66
N LYS A 95 0.47 -22.16 15.85
CA LYS A 95 -0.98 -22.43 16.01
C LYS A 95 -1.51 -23.40 14.96
N GLY A 96 -0.69 -24.36 14.52
CA GLY A 96 -1.12 -25.43 13.63
C GLY A 96 -1.63 -24.94 12.26
N GLY A 97 -1.07 -23.85 11.72
CA GLY A 97 -1.44 -23.33 10.40
C GLY A 97 -2.67 -22.41 10.39
N GLN A 98 -3.17 -21.97 11.55
CA GLN A 98 -4.22 -20.97 11.60
C GLN A 98 -3.79 -19.66 10.90
N LYS A 99 -4.70 -19.11 10.08
CA LYS A 99 -4.51 -17.79 9.45
C LYS A 99 -4.69 -16.69 10.50
N LEU A 100 -3.63 -15.93 10.73
CA LEU A 100 -3.64 -14.71 11.54
C LEU A 100 -3.57 -13.49 10.63
N TRP A 101 -4.33 -12.45 10.96
CA TRP A 101 -4.25 -11.17 10.27
C TRP A 101 -3.31 -10.25 11.02
N ILE A 102 -2.29 -9.76 10.31
CA ILE A 102 -1.27 -8.86 10.87
C ILE A 102 -1.23 -7.53 10.11
N ASN A 103 -0.77 -6.51 10.82
CA ASN A 103 -0.33 -5.26 10.22
C ASN A 103 1.13 -5.40 9.74
N PRO A 104 1.51 -4.92 8.54
CA PRO A 104 2.87 -5.07 8.01
C PRO A 104 3.90 -4.09 8.61
N ILE A 105 3.52 -3.22 9.55
CA ILE A 105 4.45 -2.32 10.25
C ILE A 105 5.46 -3.12 11.08
N VAL A 106 6.73 -2.71 11.00
CA VAL A 106 7.86 -3.32 11.70
C VAL A 106 8.73 -2.23 12.32
N ASP A 107 9.49 -2.58 13.36
CA ASP A 107 10.48 -1.71 13.99
C ASP A 107 11.65 -1.42 13.03
N ALA A 108 11.72 -0.17 12.53
CA ALA A 108 12.76 0.29 11.62
C ALA A 108 14.11 0.57 12.32
N SER A 109 14.22 0.49 13.65
CA SER A 109 15.46 0.74 14.38
C SER A 109 16.40 -0.47 14.44
N ARG A 110 15.98 -1.63 13.93
CA ARG A 110 16.69 -2.92 14.07
C ARG A 110 17.01 -3.59 12.75
N GLY A 111 18.18 -4.25 12.72
CA GLY A 111 18.67 -5.05 11.59
C GLY A 111 18.61 -4.32 10.26
N VAL A 112 18.18 -5.06 9.23
CA VAL A 112 18.12 -4.60 7.83
C VAL A 112 17.26 -3.34 7.64
N TYR A 113 16.28 -3.09 8.52
CA TYR A 113 15.35 -1.97 8.37
C TYR A 113 15.92 -0.63 8.84
N ARG A 114 17.11 -0.62 9.46
CA ARG A 114 17.80 0.61 9.91
C ARG A 114 18.13 1.58 8.79
N SER A 115 18.42 1.05 7.60
CA SER A 115 18.78 1.86 6.45
C SER A 115 17.67 1.90 5.40
N SER A 116 17.55 3.00 4.67
CA SER A 116 16.64 3.13 3.52
C SER A 116 16.91 2.04 2.49
N ARG A 117 18.19 1.73 2.24
CA ARG A 117 18.59 0.64 1.33
C ARG A 117 18.07 -0.72 1.76
N GLY A 118 18.15 -1.05 3.04
CA GLY A 118 17.65 -2.32 3.55
C GLY A 118 16.12 -2.37 3.58
N ARG A 119 15.42 -1.27 3.91
CA ARG A 119 13.96 -1.19 3.76
C ARG A 119 13.48 -1.37 2.32
N MET A 120 14.24 -0.87 1.36
CA MET A 120 13.97 -1.05 -0.08
C MET A 120 14.55 -2.34 -0.67
N ASN A 121 15.16 -3.22 0.14
CA ASN A 121 15.82 -4.45 -0.29
C ASN A 121 16.85 -4.25 -1.42
N ARG A 122 17.60 -3.15 -1.39
CA ARG A 122 18.64 -2.81 -2.40
C ARG A 122 20.04 -3.32 -2.04
N GLY A 123 20.19 -4.05 -0.94
CA GLY A 123 21.48 -4.54 -0.43
C GLY A 123 22.47 -3.45 -0.04
N ASP A 124 23.69 -3.85 0.34
CA ASP A 124 24.80 -2.95 0.67
C ASP A 124 25.85 -2.97 -0.46
N PRO A 125 26.03 -1.86 -1.21
CA PRO A 125 26.95 -1.80 -2.34
C PRO A 125 28.41 -1.75 -1.88
N GLU A 126 28.66 -1.40 -0.62
CA GLU A 126 30.00 -1.34 -0.04
C GLU A 126 30.36 -2.62 0.74
N GLY A 127 29.40 -3.53 0.95
CA GLY A 127 29.60 -4.79 1.68
C GLY A 127 30.03 -4.63 3.14
N LYS A 128 29.80 -3.46 3.74
CA LYS A 128 30.18 -3.11 5.12
C LYS A 128 29.12 -3.50 6.16
N SER A 129 27.91 -3.84 5.73
CA SER A 129 26.82 -4.28 6.58
C SER A 129 26.76 -5.81 6.59
N ASN A 130 26.82 -6.39 7.79
CA ASN A 130 26.60 -7.83 8.01
C ASN A 130 25.11 -8.21 7.98
N ASP A 131 24.23 -7.24 7.70
CA ASP A 131 22.80 -7.43 7.67
C ASP A 131 22.40 -8.09 6.34
N SER A 132 21.79 -9.29 6.40
CA SER A 132 21.32 -10.00 5.21
C SER A 132 20.37 -9.12 4.40
N VAL A 133 20.55 -9.01 3.09
CA VAL A 133 19.73 -8.11 2.24
C VAL A 133 18.21 -8.36 2.39
N ILE A 134 17.82 -9.60 2.70
CA ILE A 134 16.44 -10.02 2.91
C ILE A 134 16.23 -10.39 4.39
N ALA A 135 15.26 -9.76 5.04
CA ALA A 135 14.76 -10.22 6.34
C ALA A 135 14.18 -11.65 6.21
N LYS A 136 14.76 -12.62 6.93
CA LYS A 136 14.30 -14.02 6.91
C LYS A 136 12.92 -14.19 7.55
N HIS A 137 12.59 -13.36 8.55
CA HIS A 137 11.29 -13.34 9.23
C HIS A 137 10.81 -11.89 9.41
N PRO A 138 10.30 -11.26 8.34
CA PRO A 138 9.98 -9.83 8.36
C PRO A 138 8.83 -9.45 9.32
N TYR A 139 8.02 -10.42 9.74
CA TYR A 139 6.79 -10.16 10.52
C TYR A 139 6.87 -10.67 11.97
N THR A 140 8.04 -11.04 12.48
CA THR A 140 8.18 -11.46 13.90
C THR A 140 7.91 -10.31 14.88
N SER A 141 8.07 -9.07 14.43
CA SER A 141 7.70 -7.86 15.19
C SER A 141 6.38 -7.23 14.72
N ALA A 142 5.66 -7.89 13.80
CA ALA A 142 4.40 -7.38 13.31
C ALA A 142 3.33 -7.43 14.41
N VAL A 143 2.51 -6.38 14.47
CA VAL A 143 1.44 -6.28 15.46
C VAL A 143 0.25 -7.10 14.98
N LEU A 144 -0.24 -8.00 15.85
CA LEU A 144 -1.50 -8.72 15.63
C LEU A 144 -2.66 -7.72 15.61
N MET A 145 -3.55 -7.85 14.63
CA MET A 145 -4.81 -7.12 14.67
C MET A 145 -5.76 -7.83 15.64
N GLN A 146 -6.29 -7.07 16.61
CA GLN A 146 -7.34 -7.51 17.53
C GLN A 146 -8.71 -7.44 16.84
#